data_AF-A0AAW2H7U0-F1
#
_entry.id   AF-A0AAW2H7U0-F1
#
_cell.length_a   1.000
_cell.length_b   1.000
_cell.length_c   1.000
_cell.angle_alpha   90.00
_cell.angle_beta   90.00
_cell.angle_gamma   90.00
#
_symmetry.space_group_name_H-M   'P 1'
#
loop_
_entity.id
_entity.type
_entity.pdbx_description
1 polymer ?
#
loop_
_entity_poly.entity_id
_entity_poly.type
_entity_poly.pdbx_seq_one_letter_code
_entity_poly.pdbx_strand_id
1 'polypeptide(L)'
;MDKLREVLSGWARLKALRDEIAEEIEYRRMLHLLRQKMRSGDVGGVAEIYACIRPNMERHDDELAMQCVLDGLGRFFRQHSLSQASFVLSVVGGLNSEIFHRAKSLFADYVVRTSSEYADQQVTGYISNMLILAERLDPSDVFGLRAFVDKLCMERLCVFAREGEAVAEDVARNASQSSILNLDRWICQCAKLLCLRYGIDTSSIGVLYERAETLYFDACVKSIILKDQKHGADDLVFLAKKICARIARIPECSLKNRIKTMAAEGNLLSSRDPESC
;
A
#
# COMPACT_ATOMS: atom_id res chain seq x y z
N MET A 1 -21.31 -25.53 60.22
CA MET A 1 -20.59 -24.65 59.28
C MET A 1 -19.61 -25.42 58.41
N ASP A 2 -18.90 -26.42 58.93
CA ASP A 2 -17.86 -27.14 58.17
C ASP A 2 -18.40 -28.00 57.02
N LYS A 3 -19.50 -28.72 57.21
CA LYS A 3 -20.18 -29.46 56.11
C LYS A 3 -20.60 -28.55 54.95
N LEU A 4 -21.01 -27.31 55.24
CA LEU A 4 -21.40 -26.36 54.19
C LEU A 4 -20.17 -25.88 53.40
N ARG A 5 -19.02 -25.65 54.07
CA ARG A 5 -17.75 -25.32 53.43
C ARG A 5 -17.24 -26.45 52.53
N GLU A 6 -17.40 -27.70 52.98
CA GLU A 6 -17.01 -28.89 52.22
C GLU A 6 -17.85 -29.09 50.95
N VAL A 7 -19.17 -28.86 51.03
CA VAL A 7 -20.05 -28.88 49.85
C VAL A 7 -19.69 -27.77 48.86
N LEU A 8 -19.44 -26.55 49.35
CA LEU A 8 -19.08 -25.42 48.49
C LEU A 8 -17.71 -25.60 47.82
N SER A 9 -16.72 -26.18 48.51
CA SER A 9 -15.41 -26.49 47.92
C SER A 9 -15.50 -27.62 46.88
N GLY A 10 -16.34 -28.63 47.11
CA GLY A 10 -16.67 -29.66 46.12
C GLY A 10 -17.30 -29.08 44.86
N TRP A 11 -18.26 -28.16 45.01
CA TRP A 11 -18.89 -27.45 43.90
C TRP A 11 -17.89 -26.61 43.09
N ALA A 12 -17.01 -25.87 43.77
CA ALA A 12 -15.98 -25.07 43.12
C ALA A 12 -15.03 -25.93 42.28
N ARG A 13 -14.62 -27.11 42.79
CA ARG A 13 -13.79 -28.07 42.04
C ARG A 13 -14.50 -28.63 40.82
N LEU A 14 -15.76 -29.05 40.96
CA LEU A 14 -16.54 -29.58 39.83
C LEU A 14 -16.76 -28.53 38.74
N LYS A 15 -16.98 -27.27 39.13
CA LYS A 15 -17.09 -26.16 38.18
C LYS A 15 -15.77 -25.93 37.43
N ALA A 16 -14.64 -25.90 38.13
CA ALA A 16 -13.33 -25.75 37.51
C ALA A 16 -13.04 -26.89 36.50
N LEU A 17 -13.33 -28.14 36.87
CA LEU A 17 -13.15 -29.29 35.99
C LEU A 17 -14.05 -29.21 34.74
N ARG A 18 -15.29 -28.76 34.89
CA ARG A 18 -16.19 -28.55 33.75
C ARG A 18 -15.64 -27.49 32.80
N ASP A 19 -15.12 -26.39 33.36
CA ASP A 19 -14.58 -25.28 32.57
C ASP A 19 -13.30 -25.74 31.82
N GLU A 20 -12.42 -26.50 32.48
CA GLU A 20 -11.24 -27.13 31.85
C GLU A 20 -11.62 -28.09 30.71
N ILE A 21 -12.63 -28.94 30.90
CA ILE A 21 -13.13 -29.84 29.84
C ILE A 21 -13.70 -29.03 28.66
N ALA A 22 -14.40 -27.93 28.93
CA ALA A 22 -14.94 -27.08 27.88
C ALA A 22 -13.83 -26.42 27.05
N GLU A 23 -12.78 -25.93 27.70
CA GLU A 23 -11.59 -25.38 27.05
C GLU A 23 -10.88 -26.42 26.17
N GLU A 24 -10.70 -27.65 26.67
CA GLU A 24 -10.10 -28.74 25.91
C GLU A 24 -10.93 -29.14 24.69
N ILE A 25 -12.26 -29.19 24.82
CA ILE A 25 -13.17 -29.45 23.69
C ILE A 25 -13.03 -28.36 22.62
N GLU A 26 -12.98 -27.10 23.03
CA GLU A 26 -12.86 -25.98 22.10
C GLU A 26 -11.49 -25.96 21.41
N TYR A 27 -10.41 -26.22 22.16
CA TYR A 27 -9.07 -26.37 21.60
C TYR A 27 -9.03 -27.47 20.53
N ARG A 28 -9.59 -28.66 20.80
CA ARG A 28 -9.64 -29.75 19.81
C ARG A 28 -10.46 -29.40 18.57
N ARG A 29 -11.57 -28.66 18.74
CA ARG A 29 -12.39 -28.17 17.61
C ARG A 29 -11.58 -27.21 16.74
N MET A 30 -10.89 -26.26 17.37
CA MET A 30 -10.05 -25.29 16.67
C MET A 30 -8.86 -25.95 15.98
N LEU A 31 -8.23 -26.95 16.59
CA LEU A 31 -7.17 -27.74 15.96
C LEU A 31 -7.68 -28.52 14.73
N HIS A 32 -8.88 -29.08 14.82
CA HIS A 32 -9.51 -29.73 13.67
C HIS A 32 -9.77 -28.74 12.53
N LEU A 33 -10.29 -27.55 12.86
CA LEU A 33 -10.55 -26.49 11.90
C LEU A 33 -9.25 -25.97 11.26
N LEU A 34 -8.18 -25.80 12.06
CA LEU A 34 -6.85 -25.43 11.57
C LEU A 34 -6.38 -26.42 10.49
N ARG A 35 -6.42 -27.72 10.78
CA ARG A 35 -6.03 -28.78 9.84
C ARG A 35 -6.92 -28.83 8.59
N GLN A 36 -8.20 -28.44 8.70
CA GLN A 36 -9.07 -28.30 7.54
C GLN A 36 -8.65 -27.12 6.66
N LYS A 37 -8.40 -25.95 7.26
CA LYS A 37 -7.97 -24.73 6.56
C LYS A 37 -6.61 -24.89 5.88
N MET A 38 -5.68 -25.59 6.52
CA MET A 38 -4.39 -25.97 5.93
C MET A 38 -4.58 -26.81 4.65
N ARG A 39 -5.48 -27.81 4.69
CA ARG A 39 -5.79 -28.66 3.53
C ARG A 39 -6.49 -27.91 2.40
N SER A 40 -7.33 -26.93 2.71
CA SER A 40 -7.97 -26.08 1.70
C SER A 40 -7.06 -24.97 1.16
N GLY A 41 -5.88 -24.77 1.76
CA GLY A 41 -4.95 -23.71 1.38
C GLY A 41 -5.40 -22.30 1.78
N ASP A 42 -6.36 -22.18 2.71
CA ASP A 42 -6.86 -20.90 3.23
C ASP A 42 -5.89 -20.35 4.29
N VAL A 43 -4.82 -19.71 3.83
CA VAL A 43 -3.73 -19.20 4.69
C VAL A 43 -4.25 -18.14 5.67
N GLY A 44 -5.23 -17.33 5.28
CA GLY A 44 -5.83 -16.31 6.15
C GLY A 44 -6.54 -16.96 7.34
N GLY A 45 -7.39 -17.95 7.07
CA GLY A 45 -8.06 -18.72 8.13
C GLY A 45 -7.08 -19.53 8.99
N VAL A 46 -6.00 -20.06 8.40
CA VAL A 46 -4.92 -20.70 9.17
C VAL A 46 -4.30 -19.72 10.16
N ALA A 47 -3.94 -18.51 9.70
CA ALA A 47 -3.30 -17.48 10.53
C ALA A 47 -4.18 -17.07 11.72
N GLU A 48 -5.48 -16.86 11.49
CA GLU A 48 -6.44 -16.48 12.54
C GLU A 48 -6.60 -17.59 13.59
N ILE A 49 -6.81 -18.83 13.17
CA ILE A 49 -7.00 -19.95 14.11
C ILE A 49 -5.72 -20.23 14.87
N TYR A 50 -4.58 -20.27 14.17
CA TYR A 50 -3.26 -20.46 14.76
C TYR A 50 -2.99 -19.40 15.83
N ALA A 51 -3.37 -18.15 15.58
CA ALA A 51 -3.23 -17.07 16.55
C ALA A 51 -3.99 -17.30 17.86
N CYS A 52 -5.17 -17.92 17.78
CA CYS A 52 -5.98 -18.20 18.95
C CYS A 52 -5.45 -19.37 19.79
N ILE A 53 -4.93 -20.43 19.15
CA ILE A 53 -4.65 -21.69 19.87
C ILE A 53 -3.17 -21.98 20.10
N ARG A 54 -2.24 -21.24 19.46
CA ARG A 54 -0.80 -21.45 19.56
C ARG A 54 -0.26 -21.66 20.98
N PRO A 55 -0.67 -20.90 22.02
CA PRO A 55 -0.12 -21.06 23.36
C PRO A 55 -0.29 -22.48 23.94
N ASN A 56 -1.29 -23.22 23.47
CA ASN A 56 -1.64 -24.56 23.92
C ASN A 56 -1.28 -25.64 22.88
N MET A 57 -0.65 -25.26 21.77
CA MET A 57 -0.33 -26.20 20.69
C MET A 57 0.84 -27.11 21.05
N GLU A 58 0.71 -28.38 20.65
CA GLU A 58 1.84 -29.29 20.62
C GLU A 58 2.86 -28.82 19.58
N ARG A 59 4.15 -29.02 19.88
CA ARG A 59 5.26 -28.57 19.03
C ARG A 59 5.12 -29.01 17.57
N HIS A 60 4.67 -30.24 17.33
CA HIS A 60 4.50 -30.75 15.98
C HIS A 60 3.44 -29.99 15.18
N ASP A 61 2.27 -29.74 15.78
CA ASP A 61 1.21 -28.98 15.11
C ASP A 61 1.61 -27.49 14.95
N ASP A 62 2.35 -26.93 15.91
CA ASP A 62 2.89 -25.56 15.85
C ASP A 62 3.84 -25.40 14.65
N GLU A 63 4.79 -26.32 14.49
CA GLU A 63 5.73 -26.35 13.35
C GLU A 63 4.99 -26.48 12.01
N LEU A 64 3.97 -27.34 11.93
CA LEU A 64 3.15 -27.52 10.73
C LEU A 64 2.37 -26.25 10.37
N ALA A 65 1.71 -25.62 11.34
CA ALA A 65 0.94 -24.40 11.13
C ALA A 65 1.86 -23.25 10.70
N MET A 66 3.01 -23.09 11.37
CA MET A 66 4.04 -22.12 11.02
C MET A 66 4.52 -22.32 9.57
N GLN A 67 4.85 -23.55 9.19
CA GLN A 67 5.33 -23.83 7.83
C GLN A 67 4.25 -23.54 6.77
N CYS A 68 2.98 -23.86 7.05
CA CYS A 68 1.87 -23.53 6.14
C CYS A 68 1.70 -22.01 5.94
N VAL A 69 1.84 -21.22 7.02
CA VAL A 69 1.82 -19.75 6.96
C VAL A 69 2.97 -19.23 6.11
N LEU A 70 4.19 -19.73 6.31
CA LEU A 70 5.37 -19.30 5.57
C LEU A 70 5.30 -19.67 4.08
N ASP A 71 4.83 -20.87 3.75
CA ASP A 71 4.60 -21.28 2.36
C ASP A 71 3.51 -20.42 1.70
N GLY A 72 2.49 -20.05 2.47
CA GLY A 72 1.46 -19.09 2.07
C GLY A 72 2.04 -17.71 1.74
N LEU A 73 2.84 -17.14 2.65
CA LEU A 73 3.51 -15.86 2.44
C LEU A 73 4.42 -15.89 1.20
N GLY A 74 5.22 -16.95 1.04
CA GLY A 74 6.06 -17.13 -0.15
C GLY A 74 5.26 -17.22 -1.45
N ARG A 75 4.06 -17.81 -1.44
CA ARG A 75 3.13 -17.79 -2.59
C ARG A 75 2.58 -16.39 -2.85
N PHE A 76 2.13 -15.68 -1.82
CA PHE A 76 1.58 -14.32 -1.96
C PHE A 76 2.62 -13.35 -2.51
N PHE A 77 3.87 -13.42 -2.06
CA PHE A 77 4.94 -12.64 -2.63
C PHE A 77 5.18 -13.02 -4.11
N ARG A 78 5.27 -14.30 -4.46
CA ARG A 78 5.41 -14.71 -5.88
C ARG A 78 4.28 -14.24 -6.79
N GLN A 79 3.06 -14.11 -6.27
CA GLN A 79 1.88 -13.69 -7.03
C GLN A 79 1.55 -12.20 -6.88
N HIS A 80 2.47 -11.39 -6.33
CA HIS A 80 2.26 -9.95 -6.06
C HIS A 80 1.01 -9.63 -5.22
N SER A 81 0.54 -10.59 -4.43
CA SER A 81 -0.67 -10.49 -3.60
C SER A 81 -0.35 -9.88 -2.24
N LEU A 82 0.22 -8.66 -2.26
CA LEU A 82 0.79 -8.01 -1.08
C LEU A 82 -0.25 -7.67 0.00
N SER A 83 -1.50 -7.42 -0.36
CA SER A 83 -2.59 -7.20 0.60
C SER A 83 -2.87 -8.43 1.46
N GLN A 84 -2.85 -9.62 0.86
CA GLN A 84 -3.04 -10.90 1.56
C GLN A 84 -1.85 -11.19 2.48
N ALA A 85 -0.62 -10.97 2.00
CA ALA A 85 0.58 -11.09 2.84
C ALA A 85 0.53 -10.12 4.04
N SER A 86 0.11 -8.88 3.80
CA SER A 86 -0.03 -7.85 4.83
C SER A 86 -1.06 -8.22 5.89
N PHE A 87 -2.21 -8.77 5.48
CA PHE A 87 -3.21 -9.30 6.39
C PHE A 87 -2.65 -10.41 7.28
N VAL A 88 -2.07 -11.46 6.68
CA VAL A 88 -1.50 -12.59 7.43
C VAL A 88 -0.45 -12.10 8.44
N LEU A 89 0.48 -11.25 8.02
CA LEU A 89 1.51 -10.71 8.92
C LEU A 89 0.95 -9.85 10.05
N SER A 90 -0.18 -9.17 9.87
CA SER A 90 -0.81 -8.44 10.97
C SER A 90 -1.42 -9.35 12.03
N VAL A 91 -1.80 -10.57 11.65
CA VAL A 91 -2.38 -11.55 12.57
C VAL A 91 -1.27 -12.33 13.29
N VAL A 92 -0.26 -12.82 12.56
CA VAL A 92 0.76 -13.71 13.12
C VAL A 92 2.09 -13.04 13.50
N GLY A 93 2.32 -11.80 13.04
CA GLY A 93 3.61 -11.12 13.21
C GLY A 93 4.00 -10.87 14.66
N GLY A 94 3.02 -10.71 15.56
CA GLY A 94 3.25 -10.53 16.99
C GLY A 94 3.38 -11.82 17.79
N LEU A 95 3.14 -12.98 17.17
CA LEU A 95 3.04 -14.26 17.88
C LEU A 95 4.35 -15.01 17.89
N ASN A 96 5.02 -15.09 16.74
CA ASN A 96 6.24 -15.89 16.59
C ASN A 96 7.32 -15.10 15.87
N SER A 97 8.42 -14.83 16.58
CA SER A 97 9.59 -14.15 16.02
C SER A 97 10.20 -14.92 14.85
N GLU A 98 10.10 -16.25 14.82
CA GLU A 98 10.62 -17.06 13.72
C GLU A 98 9.82 -16.85 12.42
N ILE A 99 8.49 -16.76 12.49
CA ILE A 99 7.65 -16.40 11.34
C ILE A 99 8.10 -15.07 10.78
N PHE A 100 8.32 -14.11 11.68
CA PHE A 100 8.75 -12.77 11.30
C PHE A 100 10.11 -12.77 10.60
N HIS A 101 11.11 -13.45 11.17
CA HIS A 101 12.44 -13.56 10.57
C HIS A 101 12.42 -14.26 9.21
N ARG A 102 11.67 -15.36 9.05
CA ARG A 102 11.58 -16.06 7.77
C ARG A 102 10.77 -15.27 6.74
N ALA A 103 9.71 -14.57 7.15
CA ALA A 103 8.94 -13.69 6.28
C ALA A 103 9.77 -12.49 5.78
N LYS A 104 10.67 -11.95 6.60
CA LYS A 104 11.64 -10.92 6.17
C LYS A 104 12.48 -11.40 4.99
N SER A 105 13.09 -12.58 5.10
CA SER A 105 13.92 -13.13 4.02
C SER A 105 13.11 -13.35 2.73
N LEU A 106 11.90 -13.92 2.85
CA LEU A 106 11.00 -14.10 1.71
C LEU A 106 10.61 -12.77 1.04
N PHE A 107 10.39 -11.72 1.85
CA PHE A 107 10.08 -10.39 1.35
C PHE A 107 11.29 -9.73 0.69
N ALA A 108 12.49 -9.87 1.26
CA ALA A 108 13.72 -9.35 0.67
C ALA A 108 13.99 -9.97 -0.71
N ASP A 109 13.91 -11.30 -0.82
CA ASP A 109 14.07 -12.02 -2.10
C ASP A 109 13.04 -11.55 -3.13
N TYR A 110 11.82 -11.32 -2.67
CA TYR A 110 10.75 -10.80 -3.50
C TYR A 110 11.03 -9.39 -4.03
N VAL A 111 11.53 -8.48 -3.18
CA VAL A 111 11.90 -7.12 -3.59
C VAL A 111 13.01 -7.18 -4.65
N VAL A 112 14.04 -8.02 -4.45
CA VAL A 112 15.14 -8.21 -5.42
C VAL A 112 14.63 -8.73 -6.76
N ARG A 113 13.77 -9.76 -6.77
CA ARG A 113 13.22 -10.30 -8.03
C ARG A 113 12.35 -9.26 -8.74
N THR A 114 11.52 -8.56 -7.99
CA THR A 114 10.66 -7.51 -8.51
C THR A 114 11.49 -6.34 -9.07
N SER A 115 12.60 -5.96 -8.43
CA SER A 115 13.44 -4.88 -8.93
C SER A 115 13.96 -5.16 -10.34
N SER A 116 14.29 -6.41 -10.64
CA SER A 116 14.71 -6.82 -11.98
C SER A 116 13.59 -6.91 -13.01
N GLU A 117 12.35 -7.24 -12.61
CA GLU A 117 11.25 -7.54 -13.54
C GLU A 117 10.41 -6.31 -13.95
N TYR A 118 10.42 -5.23 -13.15
CA TYR A 118 9.41 -4.17 -13.26
C TYR A 118 9.79 -2.95 -14.11
N ALA A 119 10.70 -3.10 -15.08
CA ALA A 119 10.98 -2.04 -16.06
C ALA A 119 9.72 -1.61 -16.85
N ASP A 120 8.73 -2.50 -17.04
CA ASP A 120 7.73 -2.33 -18.09
C ASP A 120 6.25 -2.23 -17.63
N GLN A 121 5.93 -2.17 -16.32
CA GLN A 121 4.53 -2.22 -15.88
C GLN A 121 4.07 -1.05 -14.99
N GLN A 122 2.80 -0.66 -15.16
CA GLN A 122 2.10 0.38 -14.39
C GLN A 122 1.80 -0.14 -12.98
N VAL A 123 2.77 0.02 -12.09
CA VAL A 123 2.74 -0.51 -10.72
C VAL A 123 2.15 0.50 -9.76
N THR A 124 0.84 0.43 -9.55
CA THR A 124 0.11 1.45 -8.78
C THR A 124 -0.68 0.78 -7.68
N GLY A 125 -0.14 0.80 -6.45
CA GLY A 125 -0.67 0.10 -5.27
C GLY A 125 0.32 -0.91 -4.66
N TYR A 126 1.16 -1.51 -5.49
CA TYR A 126 2.20 -2.44 -5.07
C TYR A 126 3.28 -1.77 -4.20
N ILE A 127 3.78 -0.60 -4.60
CA ILE A 127 4.83 0.11 -3.86
C ILE A 127 4.33 0.52 -2.47
N SER A 128 3.12 1.08 -2.38
CA SER A 128 2.49 1.41 -1.10
C SER A 128 2.36 0.18 -0.19
N ASN A 129 1.94 -0.97 -0.75
CA ASN A 129 1.85 -2.20 0.03
C ASN A 129 3.22 -2.75 0.45
N MET A 130 4.27 -2.62 -0.38
CA MET A 130 5.64 -3.00 0.00
C MET A 130 6.16 -2.17 1.16
N LEU A 131 5.89 -0.87 1.13
CA LEU A 131 6.34 0.04 2.19
C LEU A 131 5.63 -0.27 3.51
N ILE A 132 4.31 -0.48 3.48
CA ILE A 132 3.54 -0.95 4.65
C ILE A 132 4.09 -2.29 5.15
N LEU A 133 4.41 -3.22 4.24
CA LEU A 133 5.00 -4.51 4.59
C LEU A 133 6.39 -4.37 5.20
N ALA A 134 7.23 -3.48 4.67
CA ALA A 134 8.57 -3.20 5.20
C ALA A 134 8.48 -2.61 6.62
N GLU A 135 7.58 -1.66 6.86
CA GLU A 135 7.35 -1.11 8.20
C GLU A 135 6.84 -2.15 9.19
N ARG A 136 5.97 -3.07 8.76
CA ARG A 136 5.49 -4.16 9.61
C ARG A 136 6.57 -5.18 9.89
N LEU A 137 7.33 -5.57 8.87
CA LEU A 137 8.36 -6.59 8.94
C LEU A 137 9.64 -6.07 9.57
N ASP A 138 9.98 -4.80 9.50
CA ASP A 138 11.21 -4.28 10.09
C ASP A 138 10.98 -2.86 10.63
N PRO A 139 10.15 -2.72 11.69
CA PRO A 139 9.73 -1.40 12.19
C PRO A 139 10.89 -0.55 12.70
N SER A 140 11.98 -1.19 13.15
CA SER A 140 13.21 -0.53 13.60
C SER A 140 14.30 -0.48 12.52
N ASP A 141 14.00 -0.93 11.30
CA ASP A 141 14.89 -1.00 10.15
C ASP A 141 16.26 -1.66 10.42
N VAL A 142 16.29 -2.66 11.32
CA VAL A 142 17.55 -3.33 11.73
C VAL A 142 18.15 -4.13 10.57
N PHE A 143 17.31 -4.58 9.65
CA PHE A 143 17.69 -5.36 8.48
C PHE A 143 17.76 -4.50 7.21
N GLY A 144 17.53 -3.19 7.32
CA GLY A 144 17.56 -2.27 6.19
C GLY A 144 16.45 -2.51 5.17
N LEU A 145 15.35 -3.19 5.52
CA LEU A 145 14.25 -3.46 4.59
C LEU A 145 13.58 -2.16 4.13
N ARG A 146 13.47 -1.17 5.03
CA ARG A 146 12.92 0.13 4.67
C ARG A 146 13.87 0.85 3.72
N ALA A 147 15.14 0.97 4.08
CA ALA A 147 16.15 1.59 3.21
C ALA A 147 16.21 0.91 1.81
N PHE A 148 16.05 -0.41 1.75
CA PHE A 148 16.05 -1.16 0.50
C PHE A 148 14.80 -0.92 -0.35
N VAL A 149 13.60 -0.95 0.24
CA VAL A 149 12.36 -0.61 -0.47
C VAL A 149 12.34 0.85 -0.89
N ASP A 150 12.88 1.76 -0.06
CA ASP A 150 13.03 3.17 -0.38
C ASP A 150 13.91 3.38 -1.62
N LYS A 151 15.03 2.66 -1.71
CA LYS A 151 15.88 2.67 -2.90
C LYS A 151 15.13 2.21 -4.15
N LEU A 152 14.34 1.13 -4.06
CA LEU A 152 13.50 0.67 -5.16
C LEU A 152 12.46 1.73 -5.57
N CYS A 153 11.80 2.35 -4.59
CA CYS A 153 10.85 3.43 -4.83
C CYS A 153 11.52 4.59 -5.58
N MET A 154 12.76 4.92 -5.19
CA MET A 154 13.57 5.95 -5.85
C MET A 154 13.93 5.60 -7.28
N GLU A 155 14.42 4.39 -7.53
CA GLU A 155 14.72 3.93 -8.89
C GLU A 155 13.48 4.01 -9.78
N ARG A 156 12.31 3.62 -9.25
CA ARG A 156 11.03 3.70 -9.99
C ARG A 156 10.58 5.14 -10.19
N LEU A 157 10.67 6.00 -9.18
CA LEU A 157 10.39 7.42 -9.34
C LEU A 157 11.29 8.06 -10.41
N CYS A 158 12.58 7.71 -10.45
CA CYS A 158 13.51 8.19 -11.48
C CYS A 158 13.18 7.68 -12.88
N VAL A 159 12.70 6.45 -13.02
CA VAL A 159 12.19 5.93 -14.31
C VAL A 159 10.91 6.69 -14.69
N PHE A 160 9.94 6.77 -13.78
CA PHE A 160 8.67 7.45 -14.03
C PHE A 160 8.84 8.94 -14.37
N ALA A 161 9.79 9.60 -13.73
CA ALA A 161 10.10 10.99 -14.00
C ALA A 161 10.72 11.18 -15.41
N ARG A 162 11.70 10.34 -15.79
CA ARG A 162 12.38 10.42 -17.10
C ARG A 162 11.44 10.08 -18.27
N GLU A 163 10.70 8.98 -18.15
CA GLU A 163 9.74 8.60 -19.19
C GLU A 163 8.53 9.55 -19.21
N GLY A 164 8.10 10.06 -18.05
CA GLY A 164 7.05 11.06 -17.95
C GLY A 164 7.42 12.35 -18.67
N GLU A 165 8.66 12.80 -18.57
CA GLU A 165 9.20 13.92 -19.33
C GLU A 165 9.17 13.66 -20.84
N ALA A 166 9.66 12.50 -21.30
CA ALA A 166 9.64 12.15 -22.72
C ALA A 166 8.21 12.07 -23.30
N VAL A 167 7.28 11.45 -22.56
CA VAL A 167 5.85 11.40 -22.93
C VAL A 167 5.24 12.80 -22.92
N ALA A 168 5.61 13.64 -21.96
CA ALA A 168 5.12 15.01 -21.89
C ALA A 168 5.62 15.87 -23.06
N GLU A 169 6.86 15.67 -23.50
CA GLU A 169 7.40 16.29 -24.71
C GLU A 169 6.68 15.81 -25.98
N ASP A 170 6.37 14.52 -26.08
CA ASP A 170 5.60 13.97 -27.20
C ASP A 170 4.16 14.52 -27.23
N VAL A 171 3.49 14.56 -26.08
CA VAL A 171 2.16 15.18 -25.92
C VAL A 171 2.18 16.65 -26.36
N ALA A 172 3.22 17.41 -25.97
CA ALA A 172 3.35 18.81 -26.34
C ALA A 172 3.52 19.03 -27.85
N ARG A 173 4.06 18.03 -28.58
CA ARG A 173 4.29 18.07 -30.03
C ARG A 173 3.11 17.52 -30.84
N ASN A 174 2.45 16.47 -30.36
CA ASN A 174 1.55 15.64 -31.17
C ASN A 174 0.11 15.52 -30.61
N ALA A 175 -0.15 16.04 -29.39
CA ALA A 175 -1.46 16.19 -28.74
C ALA A 175 -2.57 15.19 -29.16
N SER A 176 -2.36 13.90 -28.93
CA SER A 176 -3.43 12.89 -29.03
C SER A 176 -4.11 12.69 -27.67
N GLN A 177 -5.42 12.38 -27.66
CA GLN A 177 -6.18 12.18 -26.41
C GLN A 177 -5.67 10.99 -25.58
N SER A 178 -5.15 9.93 -26.22
CA SER A 178 -4.60 8.77 -25.51
C SER A 178 -3.28 9.10 -24.80
N SER A 179 -2.44 9.94 -25.40
CA SER A 179 -1.17 10.37 -24.82
C SER A 179 -1.38 11.22 -23.55
N ILE A 180 -2.42 12.07 -23.51
CA ILE A 180 -2.76 12.91 -22.34
C ILE A 180 -3.24 12.08 -21.14
N LEU A 181 -4.07 11.05 -21.36
CA LEU A 181 -4.54 10.16 -20.29
C LEU A 181 -3.40 9.32 -19.70
N ASN A 182 -2.46 8.88 -20.53
CA ASN A 182 -1.28 8.17 -20.06
C ASN A 182 -0.39 9.06 -19.18
N LEU A 183 -0.17 10.31 -19.61
CA LEU A 183 0.57 11.30 -18.84
C LEU A 183 -0.11 11.61 -17.49
N ASP A 184 -1.44 11.77 -17.46
CA ASP A 184 -2.20 12.00 -16.22
C ASP A 184 -2.05 10.85 -15.21
N ARG A 185 -2.16 9.60 -15.69
CA ARG A 185 -1.96 8.41 -14.86
C ARG A 185 -0.58 8.41 -14.24
N TRP A 186 0.45 8.66 -15.05
CA TRP A 186 1.84 8.69 -14.64
C TRP A 186 2.16 9.74 -13.60
N ILE A 187 1.73 10.98 -13.83
CA ILE A 187 1.85 12.09 -12.89
C ILE A 187 1.18 11.73 -11.55
N CYS A 188 -0.02 11.15 -11.60
CA CYS A 188 -0.74 10.74 -10.40
C CYS A 188 0.05 9.69 -9.58
N GLN A 189 0.84 8.83 -10.22
CA GLN A 189 1.69 7.86 -9.51
C GLN A 189 2.90 8.50 -8.86
N CYS A 190 3.61 9.37 -9.59
CA CYS A 190 4.73 10.11 -9.03
C CYS A 190 4.29 10.91 -7.80
N ALA A 191 3.14 11.59 -7.88
CA ALA A 191 2.56 12.34 -6.77
C ALA A 191 2.26 11.45 -5.56
N LYS A 192 1.63 10.28 -5.77
CA LYS A 192 1.34 9.33 -4.68
C LYS A 192 2.61 8.84 -3.99
N LEU A 193 3.64 8.48 -4.76
CA LEU A 193 4.91 8.00 -4.22
C LEU A 193 5.66 9.09 -3.46
N LEU A 194 5.72 10.32 -3.99
CA LEU A 194 6.26 11.49 -3.30
C LEU A 194 5.51 11.78 -1.99
N CYS A 195 4.19 11.60 -1.97
CA CYS A 195 3.36 11.82 -0.78
C CYS A 195 3.61 10.82 0.35
N LEU A 196 4.15 9.64 0.07
CA LEU A 196 4.39 8.63 1.12
C LEU A 196 5.59 8.98 2.03
N ARG A 197 6.30 10.09 1.78
CA ARG A 197 7.34 10.68 2.66
C ARG A 197 8.39 9.66 3.16
N TYR A 198 9.00 8.92 2.25
CA TYR A 198 10.31 8.31 2.55
C TYR A 198 11.36 9.39 2.44
N GLY A 199 12.42 9.34 3.27
CA GLY A 199 13.48 10.35 3.41
C GLY A 199 14.32 10.57 2.15
N ILE A 200 13.63 10.88 1.07
CA ILE A 200 14.07 10.99 -0.31
C ILE A 200 14.53 12.43 -0.51
N ASP A 201 15.69 12.60 -1.14
CA ASP A 201 16.06 13.88 -1.72
C ASP A 201 15.13 14.19 -2.91
N THR A 202 14.06 14.92 -2.60
CA THR A 202 12.97 15.23 -3.53
C THR A 202 13.33 16.32 -4.53
N SER A 203 14.51 16.95 -4.43
CA SER A 203 14.87 18.12 -5.24
C SER A 203 14.90 17.79 -6.74
N SER A 204 15.65 16.78 -7.13
CA SER A 204 15.83 16.40 -8.55
C SER A 204 14.58 15.76 -9.16
N ILE A 205 13.87 14.94 -8.38
CA ILE A 205 12.60 14.32 -8.82
C ILE A 205 11.49 15.37 -8.89
N GLY A 206 11.47 16.33 -7.96
CA GLY A 206 10.53 17.43 -7.93
C GLY A 206 10.59 18.28 -9.19
N VAL A 207 11.81 18.58 -9.69
CA VAL A 207 12.00 19.31 -10.95
C VAL A 207 11.42 18.56 -12.14
N LEU A 208 11.73 17.25 -12.27
CA LEU A 208 11.20 16.44 -13.38
C LEU A 208 9.68 16.29 -13.32
N TYR A 209 9.14 16.08 -12.11
CA TYR A 209 7.70 16.02 -11.87
C TYR A 209 7.02 17.33 -12.26
N GLU A 210 7.56 18.47 -11.83
CA GLU A 210 7.03 19.79 -12.14
C GLU A 210 7.04 20.06 -13.65
N ARG A 211 8.10 19.66 -14.35
CA ARG A 211 8.19 19.80 -15.81
C ARG A 211 7.12 18.96 -16.51
N ALA A 212 6.94 17.69 -16.10
CA ALA A 212 5.90 16.82 -16.65
C ALA A 212 4.47 17.35 -16.38
N GLU A 213 4.20 17.80 -15.16
CA GLU A 213 2.91 18.41 -14.78
C GLU A 213 2.63 19.71 -15.56
N THR A 214 3.66 20.53 -15.78
CA THR A 214 3.54 21.76 -16.57
C THR A 214 3.16 21.46 -18.02
N LEU A 215 3.83 20.49 -18.64
CA LEU A 215 3.54 20.07 -20.01
C LEU A 215 2.15 19.43 -20.12
N TYR A 216 1.73 18.64 -19.13
CA TYR A 216 0.37 18.11 -19.03
C TYR A 216 -0.67 19.23 -18.97
N PHE A 217 -0.45 20.21 -18.08
CA PHE A 217 -1.32 21.36 -17.94
C PHE A 217 -1.44 22.14 -19.25
N ASP A 218 -0.32 22.44 -19.90
CA ASP A 218 -0.28 23.18 -21.16
C ASP A 218 -0.99 22.42 -22.30
N ALA A 219 -0.83 21.10 -22.37
CA ALA A 219 -1.51 20.26 -23.35
C ALA A 219 -3.03 20.21 -23.12
N CYS A 220 -3.46 20.06 -21.86
CA CYS A 220 -4.87 20.07 -21.50
C CYS A 220 -5.51 21.44 -21.78
N VAL A 221 -4.85 22.53 -21.41
CA VAL A 221 -5.31 23.90 -21.68
C VAL A 221 -5.47 24.11 -23.19
N LYS A 222 -4.45 23.77 -24.00
CA LYS A 222 -4.56 23.86 -25.46
C LYS A 222 -5.74 23.05 -25.99
N SER A 223 -5.94 21.83 -25.50
CA SER A 223 -7.08 21.00 -25.93
C SER A 223 -8.42 21.62 -25.54
N ILE A 224 -8.54 22.22 -24.35
CA ILE A 224 -9.78 22.85 -23.87
C ILE A 224 -10.08 24.11 -24.68
N ILE A 225 -9.10 25.00 -24.83
CA ILE A 225 -9.21 26.26 -25.60
C ILE A 225 -9.56 25.99 -27.06
N LEU A 226 -8.98 24.95 -27.68
CA LEU A 226 -9.21 24.63 -29.09
C LEU A 226 -10.54 23.92 -29.36
N LYS A 227 -11.13 23.22 -28.38
CA LYS A 227 -12.27 22.31 -28.64
C LYS A 227 -13.59 22.71 -27.99
N ASP A 228 -13.58 23.46 -26.89
CA ASP A 228 -14.83 23.74 -26.17
C ASP A 228 -14.96 25.23 -25.78
N GLN A 229 -15.57 26.01 -26.68
CA GLN A 229 -15.88 27.42 -26.41
C GLN A 229 -17.04 27.61 -25.41
N LYS A 230 -17.81 26.55 -25.08
CA LYS A 230 -19.02 26.65 -24.26
C LYS A 230 -18.77 26.24 -22.80
N HIS A 231 -17.95 25.24 -22.56
CA HIS A 231 -17.61 24.72 -21.23
C HIS A 231 -16.12 24.88 -20.86
N GLY A 232 -15.31 25.46 -21.74
CA GLY A 232 -13.87 25.53 -21.54
C GLY A 232 -13.43 26.21 -20.24
N ALA A 233 -14.18 27.19 -19.74
CA ALA A 233 -13.87 27.82 -18.46
C ALA A 233 -14.10 26.88 -17.26
N ASP A 234 -15.20 26.11 -17.24
CA ASP A 234 -15.49 25.14 -16.19
C ASP A 234 -14.48 23.98 -16.19
N ASP A 235 -14.09 23.51 -17.39
CA ASP A 235 -13.07 22.47 -17.57
C ASP A 235 -11.68 22.94 -17.14
N LEU A 236 -11.33 24.20 -17.40
CA LEU A 236 -10.08 24.81 -16.92
C LEU A 236 -10.07 24.90 -15.39
N VAL A 237 -11.18 25.29 -14.77
CA VAL A 237 -11.32 25.34 -13.30
C VAL A 237 -11.22 23.94 -12.71
N PHE A 238 -11.86 22.94 -13.32
CA PHE A 238 -11.76 21.54 -12.88
C PHE A 238 -10.32 21.01 -12.97
N LEU A 239 -9.64 21.26 -14.10
CA LEU A 239 -8.25 20.88 -14.32
C LEU A 239 -7.33 21.55 -13.28
N ALA A 240 -7.49 22.85 -13.07
CA ALA A 240 -6.74 23.62 -12.08
C ALA A 240 -6.90 23.04 -10.67
N LYS A 241 -8.15 22.78 -10.23
CA LYS A 241 -8.44 22.14 -8.93
C LYS A 241 -7.77 20.76 -8.81
N LYS A 242 -7.87 19.93 -9.85
CA LYS A 242 -7.28 18.59 -9.88
C LYS A 242 -5.76 18.63 -9.73
N ILE A 243 -5.08 19.53 -10.43
CA ILE A 243 -3.62 19.66 -10.35
C ILE A 243 -3.20 20.28 -9.01
N CYS A 244 -3.87 21.35 -8.55
CA CYS A 244 -3.62 21.96 -7.24
C CYS A 244 -3.72 20.93 -6.10
N ALA A 245 -4.73 20.07 -6.11
CA ALA A 245 -4.88 19.01 -5.10
C ALA A 245 -3.71 18.01 -5.10
N ARG A 246 -3.13 17.70 -6.26
CA ARG A 246 -1.96 16.82 -6.39
C ARG A 246 -0.69 17.49 -5.88
N ILE A 247 -0.43 18.73 -6.30
CA ILE A 247 0.81 19.45 -5.99
C ILE A 247 0.79 20.12 -4.60
N ALA A 248 -0.36 20.15 -3.91
CA ALA A 248 -0.48 20.70 -2.56
C ALA A 248 0.53 20.11 -1.57
N ARG A 249 0.87 18.83 -1.75
CA ARG A 249 1.79 18.07 -0.87
C ARG A 249 3.26 18.15 -1.28
N ILE A 250 3.57 18.80 -2.41
CA ILE A 250 4.92 18.99 -2.92
C ILE A 250 5.38 20.40 -2.50
N PRO A 251 6.41 20.52 -1.64
CA PRO A 251 6.99 21.81 -1.28
C PRO A 251 7.51 22.55 -2.52
N GLU A 252 7.36 23.88 -2.56
CA GLU A 252 8.03 24.76 -3.54
C GLU A 252 7.75 24.51 -5.04
N CYS A 253 6.63 23.87 -5.40
CA CYS A 253 6.27 23.71 -6.82
C CYS A 253 5.85 25.03 -7.48
N SER A 254 6.58 25.49 -8.50
CA SER A 254 6.35 26.80 -9.14
C SER A 254 5.05 26.86 -9.96
N LEU A 255 4.54 25.70 -10.37
CA LEU A 255 3.28 25.56 -11.11
C LEU A 255 2.07 26.10 -10.34
N LYS A 256 2.11 26.13 -8.99
CA LYS A 256 1.03 26.68 -8.16
C LYS A 256 0.67 28.11 -8.54
N ASN A 257 1.66 28.95 -8.81
CA ASN A 257 1.42 30.35 -9.18
C ASN A 257 0.84 30.46 -10.59
N ARG A 258 1.33 29.65 -11.53
CA ARG A 258 0.86 29.64 -12.91
C ARG A 258 -0.59 29.16 -13.03
N ILE A 259 -0.97 28.11 -12.28
CA ILE A 259 -2.36 27.64 -12.22
C ILE A 259 -3.27 28.72 -11.62
N LYS A 260 -2.85 29.41 -10.55
CA LYS A 260 -3.62 30.51 -9.95
C LYS A 260 -3.88 31.64 -10.94
N THR A 261 -2.85 32.08 -11.68
CA THR A 261 -3.00 33.11 -12.71
C THR A 261 -3.97 32.68 -13.79
N MET A 262 -3.83 31.47 -14.32
CA MET A 262 -4.71 30.96 -15.38
C MET A 262 -6.14 30.66 -14.92
N ALA A 263 -6.33 30.21 -13.68
CA ALA A 263 -7.66 30.03 -13.10
C ALA A 263 -8.34 31.39 -12.87
N ALA A 264 -7.59 32.41 -12.47
CA ALA A 264 -8.10 33.79 -12.37
C ALA A 264 -8.47 34.34 -13.76
N GLU A 265 -7.68 34.07 -14.80
CA GLU A 265 -8.00 34.42 -16.19
C GLU A 265 -9.22 33.65 -16.73
N GLY A 266 -9.36 32.36 -16.38
CA GLY A 266 -10.54 31.55 -16.69
C GLY A 266 -11.82 32.07 -16.03
N ASN A 267 -11.73 32.52 -14.77
CA ASN A 267 -12.82 33.18 -14.04
C ASN A 267 -13.10 34.61 -14.53
N LEU A 268 -12.15 35.27 -15.20
CA LEU A 268 -12.42 36.52 -15.94
C LEU A 268 -13.23 36.24 -17.23
N LEU A 269 -13.13 35.03 -17.79
CA LEU A 269 -13.91 34.57 -18.94
C LEU A 269 -15.26 33.95 -18.54
N SER A 270 -15.36 33.33 -17.35
CA SER A 270 -16.62 32.90 -16.74
C SER A 270 -16.93 33.76 -15.51
N SER A 271 -17.84 34.71 -15.65
CA SER A 271 -18.31 35.68 -14.65
C SER A 271 -18.70 35.12 -13.25
N ARG A 272 -17.79 34.49 -12.48
CA ARG A 272 -17.99 33.95 -11.12
C ARG A 272 -16.70 33.98 -10.28
N ASP A 273 -16.89 34.34 -9.00
CA ASP A 273 -15.88 34.81 -8.04
C ASP A 273 -14.72 33.85 -7.66
N PRO A 274 -13.59 34.38 -7.13
CA PRO A 274 -12.28 33.72 -7.12
C PRO A 274 -11.87 32.94 -5.86
N GLU A 275 -12.71 32.82 -4.82
CA GLU A 275 -12.22 32.52 -3.46
C GLU A 275 -12.08 31.04 -3.06
N SER A 276 -11.95 30.09 -3.99
CA SER A 276 -11.69 28.68 -3.62
C SER A 276 -10.46 28.10 -4.32
N CYS A 277 -9.28 28.50 -3.85
CA CYS A 277 -8.00 27.81 -4.06
C CYS A 277 -7.35 27.53 -2.71
#